data_AF-A0AAQ3KK82-F1
#
_entry.id   AF-A0AAQ3KK82-F1
#
_cell.length_a   1.000
_cell.length_b   1.000
_cell.length_c   1.000
_cell.angle_alpha   90.00
_cell.angle_beta   90.00
_cell.angle_gamma   90.00
#
_symmetry.space_group_name_H-M   'P 1'
#
loop_
_entity.id
_entity.type
_entity.pdbx_description
1 polymer ?
#
loop_
_entity_poly.entity_id
_entity_poly.type
_entity_poly.pdbx_seq_one_letter_code
_entity_poly.pdbx_strand_id
1 'polypeptide(L)'
;MPLRPLDNALPASMERPRKVAKVAAPPPSSKKASVVQIAPDPPMNDENAPPPAAAEQSIDYIASEDLKALTDPETKMAVLMDELNSKDWMKVCGTLNDLRRMTLHHPSLLVQILGNVTTVIVKAMKSPRSALCKTSIMASTDIFHSFGHLLLSTIEDNSFDQLLLQLLLKASQDKKFICEEAEKALEKMAVTMSPIPLLEKLQSYANHANLRVRAKAAVAMSKCVSKMSIEVIKEFGFATLLQVAAEQLNDRLPEAREAARSVILSIHGEFSNDSNLKNDEESSAAAESWQSFCSANLPPILAQSVAKIVSL
;
A
#
# COMPACT_ATOMS: atom_id res chain seq x y z
N MET A 1 -45.07 -7.08 -50.22
CA MET A 1 -45.22 -6.00 -49.22
C MET A 1 -44.00 -5.09 -49.31
N PRO A 2 -44.18 -3.78 -49.53
CA PRO A 2 -43.10 -2.85 -49.78
C PRO A 2 -42.54 -2.24 -48.47
N LEU A 3 -41.25 -1.93 -48.51
CA LEU A 3 -40.47 -1.24 -47.47
C LEU A 3 -40.90 0.22 -47.33
N ARG A 4 -40.91 0.75 -46.09
CA ARG A 4 -40.82 2.19 -45.80
C ARG A 4 -39.73 2.44 -44.75
N PRO A 5 -38.84 3.42 -44.94
CA PRO A 5 -37.86 3.86 -43.97
C PRO A 5 -38.45 4.95 -43.05
N LEU A 6 -38.05 4.97 -41.78
CA LEU A 6 -38.26 6.11 -40.89
C LEU A 6 -36.90 6.64 -40.45
N ASP A 7 -36.71 7.90 -40.80
CA ASP A 7 -35.53 8.72 -40.59
C ASP A 7 -35.70 9.59 -39.34
N ASN A 8 -34.56 9.94 -38.74
CA ASN A 8 -34.29 11.10 -37.87
C ASN A 8 -35.01 11.29 -36.53
N ALA A 9 -34.24 11.21 -35.43
CA ALA A 9 -33.59 12.38 -34.81
C ALA A 9 -33.27 12.13 -33.32
N LEU A 10 -32.01 12.33 -32.93
CA LEU A 10 -31.55 12.36 -31.54
C LEU A 10 -32.04 13.64 -30.84
N PRO A 11 -32.58 13.60 -29.61
CA PRO A 11 -32.82 14.81 -28.84
C PRO A 11 -31.52 15.34 -28.22
N ALA A 12 -31.37 16.66 -28.33
CA ALA A 12 -30.24 17.48 -27.91
C ALA A 12 -29.98 17.48 -26.39
N SER A 13 -28.75 17.84 -26.05
CA SER A 13 -28.17 17.98 -24.72
C SER A 13 -29.03 18.78 -23.74
N MET A 14 -29.27 18.22 -22.55
CA MET A 14 -29.71 18.99 -21.39
C MET A 14 -28.50 19.62 -20.67
N GLU A 15 -28.41 20.95 -20.68
CA GLU A 15 -27.44 21.72 -19.90
C GLU A 15 -27.71 21.61 -18.39
N ARG A 16 -26.64 21.35 -17.61
CA ARG A 16 -26.67 21.41 -16.14
C ARG A 16 -26.57 22.87 -15.64
N PRO A 17 -27.31 23.27 -14.59
CA PRO A 17 -27.20 24.61 -14.03
C PRO A 17 -25.83 24.85 -13.37
N ARG A 18 -25.16 25.95 -13.73
CA ARG A 18 -23.89 26.43 -13.15
C ARG A 18 -24.09 26.92 -11.71
N LYS A 19 -23.33 26.38 -10.75
CA LYS A 19 -23.20 26.92 -9.39
C LYS A 19 -22.32 28.17 -9.42
N VAL A 20 -22.86 29.28 -8.91
CA VAL A 20 -22.15 30.56 -8.72
C VAL A 20 -21.19 30.45 -7.53
N ALA A 21 -19.95 30.86 -7.73
CA ALA A 21 -18.91 30.92 -6.71
C ALA A 21 -19.18 32.08 -5.73
N LYS A 22 -19.10 31.82 -4.42
CA LYS A 22 -19.17 32.86 -3.38
C LYS A 22 -17.76 33.26 -2.98
N VAL A 23 -17.48 34.56 -3.14
CA VAL A 23 -16.22 35.26 -2.91
C VAL A 23 -15.85 35.26 -1.41
N ALA A 24 -14.55 35.08 -1.16
CA ALA A 24 -13.90 35.14 0.14
C ALA A 24 -13.83 36.57 0.71
N ALA A 25 -13.99 36.72 2.02
CA ALA A 25 -13.72 37.96 2.76
C ALA A 25 -12.44 37.80 3.62
N PRO A 26 -11.62 38.86 3.80
CA PRO A 26 -10.31 38.79 4.45
C PRO A 26 -10.40 38.84 5.98
N PRO A 27 -9.33 38.47 6.71
CA PRO A 27 -9.33 38.43 8.17
C PRO A 27 -9.01 39.81 8.77
N PRO A 28 -9.55 40.16 9.95
CA PRO A 28 -9.01 41.27 10.72
C PRO A 28 -7.95 40.79 11.73
N SER A 29 -7.08 41.76 12.02
CA SER A 29 -5.80 41.70 12.68
C SER A 29 -5.85 41.62 14.21
N SER A 30 -4.72 41.18 14.75
CA SER A 30 -4.32 41.16 16.17
C SER A 30 -4.39 42.52 16.87
N LYS A 31 -5.07 42.58 18.04
CA LYS A 31 -4.74 43.49 19.16
C LYS A 31 -5.04 42.84 20.52
N LYS A 32 -4.11 43.02 21.47
CA LYS A 32 -4.16 42.67 22.90
C LYS A 32 -5.05 43.66 23.68
N ALA A 33 -5.77 43.17 24.70
CA ALA A 33 -6.09 43.81 26.00
C ALA A 33 -7.02 42.86 26.78
N SER A 34 -6.63 42.31 27.93
CA SER A 34 -6.78 42.85 29.31
C SER A 34 -8.07 42.37 30.02
N VAL A 35 -7.84 41.86 31.23
CA VAL A 35 -8.74 41.25 32.24
C VAL A 35 -9.97 42.10 32.58
N VAL A 36 -11.16 41.47 32.67
CA VAL A 36 -12.19 41.75 33.70
C VAL A 36 -12.96 40.45 34.00
N GLN A 37 -12.96 40.04 35.28
CA GLN A 37 -13.79 38.97 35.83
C GLN A 37 -15.21 39.49 36.05
N ILE A 38 -16.21 38.78 35.53
CA ILE A 38 -17.62 38.94 35.93
C ILE A 38 -18.16 37.52 36.17
N ALA A 39 -18.65 37.28 37.39
CA ALA A 39 -19.24 36.03 37.84
C ALA A 39 -20.56 35.73 37.09
N PRO A 40 -20.94 34.47 36.85
CA PRO A 40 -22.28 34.14 36.41
C PRO A 40 -23.19 33.66 37.56
N ASP A 41 -24.40 34.22 37.54
CA ASP A 41 -25.61 33.86 38.28
C ASP A 41 -26.13 32.44 37.98
N PRO A 42 -27.06 31.89 38.79
CA PRO A 42 -27.35 30.44 38.87
C PRO A 42 -28.11 29.88 37.64
N PRO A 43 -28.07 28.56 37.41
CA PRO A 43 -28.46 27.98 36.13
C PRO A 43 -29.98 27.96 35.97
N MET A 44 -30.46 28.63 34.92
CA MET A 44 -31.80 28.35 34.38
C MET A 44 -31.74 27.06 33.58
N ASN A 45 -32.67 26.16 33.90
CA ASN A 45 -32.85 24.83 33.32
C ASN A 45 -33.18 24.95 31.82
N ASP A 46 -32.21 24.69 30.96
CA ASP A 46 -32.39 24.68 29.50
C ASP A 46 -32.63 23.22 29.05
N GLU A 47 -33.92 22.85 29.01
CA GLU A 47 -34.39 21.50 28.65
C GLU A 47 -34.27 21.21 27.13
N ASN A 48 -33.44 21.97 26.42
CA ASN A 48 -33.13 21.79 25.00
C ASN A 48 -31.63 21.80 24.70
N ALA A 49 -30.80 21.44 25.69
CA ALA A 49 -29.39 21.15 25.42
C ALA A 49 -29.30 19.99 24.40
N PRO A 50 -28.57 20.14 23.27
CA PRO A 50 -28.28 19.01 22.41
C PRO A 50 -27.63 17.91 23.27
N PRO A 51 -27.95 16.62 23.04
CA PRO A 51 -27.34 15.54 23.80
C PRO A 51 -25.82 15.72 23.75
N PRO A 52 -25.11 15.51 24.87
CA PRO A 52 -23.66 15.65 24.89
C PRO A 52 -23.12 14.88 23.70
N ALA A 53 -22.36 15.56 22.83
CA ALA A 53 -21.71 14.93 21.70
C ALA A 53 -21.05 13.66 22.25
N ALA A 54 -21.50 12.49 21.78
CA ALA A 54 -20.92 11.23 22.20
C ALA A 54 -19.42 11.40 22.04
N ALA A 55 -18.69 11.36 23.15
CA ALA A 55 -17.26 11.56 23.14
C ALA A 55 -16.71 10.66 22.03
N GLU A 56 -16.11 11.25 21.00
CA GLU A 56 -15.41 10.46 19.98
C GLU A 56 -14.34 9.69 20.75
N GLN A 57 -14.64 8.42 21.07
CA GLN A 57 -13.67 7.53 21.69
C GLN A 57 -12.56 7.36 20.66
N SER A 58 -11.51 8.16 20.81
CA SER A 58 -10.36 8.14 19.94
C SER A 58 -9.62 6.83 20.16
N ILE A 59 -9.49 6.05 19.09
CA ILE A 59 -8.65 4.86 19.11
C ILE A 59 -7.21 5.34 19.08
N ASP A 60 -6.46 5.02 20.13
CA ASP A 60 -5.03 5.31 20.20
C ASP A 60 -4.25 4.35 19.27
N TYR A 61 -3.32 4.92 18.50
CA TYR A 61 -2.50 4.18 17.54
C TYR A 61 -1.10 3.99 18.11
N ILE A 62 -0.89 2.87 18.79
CA ILE A 62 0.39 2.53 19.41
C ILE A 62 1.32 1.96 18.33
N ALA A 63 2.55 2.47 18.25
CA ALA A 63 3.58 1.98 17.35
C ALA A 63 3.99 0.54 17.71
N SER A 64 4.46 -0.24 16.74
CA SER A 64 4.72 -1.67 16.95
C SER A 64 5.82 -1.92 17.97
N GLU A 65 6.83 -1.06 17.99
CA GLU A 65 7.94 -1.03 18.96
C GLU A 65 7.48 -0.76 20.40
N ASP A 66 6.34 -0.10 20.58
CA ASP A 66 5.79 0.26 21.90
C ASP A 66 4.77 -0.76 22.42
N LEU A 67 4.39 -1.75 21.60
CA LEU A 67 3.44 -2.79 22.00
C LEU A 67 4.07 -3.75 23.01
N LYS A 68 3.38 -3.93 24.14
CA LYS A 68 3.78 -4.87 25.18
C LYS A 68 3.15 -6.24 24.97
N ALA A 69 3.82 -7.30 25.40
CA ALA A 69 3.28 -8.65 25.43
C ALA A 69 1.94 -8.75 26.20
N LEU A 70 1.14 -9.76 25.91
CA LEU A 70 -0.06 -10.07 26.67
C LEU A 70 0.31 -10.80 27.96
N THR A 71 -0.43 -10.55 29.04
CA THR A 71 -0.22 -11.24 30.32
C THR A 71 -0.66 -12.71 30.24
N ASP A 72 -1.71 -13.00 29.45
CA ASP A 72 -2.27 -14.34 29.27
C ASP A 72 -2.66 -14.55 27.78
N PRO A 73 -1.66 -14.86 26.93
CA PRO A 73 -1.88 -14.99 25.49
C PRO A 73 -2.74 -16.22 25.11
N GLU A 74 -2.73 -17.29 25.90
CA GLU A 74 -3.51 -18.51 25.67
C GLU A 74 -5.01 -18.25 25.86
N THR A 75 -5.39 -17.56 26.94
CA THR A 75 -6.80 -17.16 27.15
C THR A 75 -7.26 -16.23 26.03
N LYS A 76 -6.40 -15.29 25.60
CA LYS A 76 -6.75 -14.41 24.49
C LYS A 76 -6.89 -15.17 23.17
N MET A 77 -6.02 -16.13 22.92
CA MET A 77 -6.06 -16.97 21.73
C MET A 77 -7.40 -17.72 21.61
N ALA A 78 -7.93 -18.23 22.72
CA ALA A 78 -9.19 -18.99 22.75
C ALA A 78 -10.41 -18.20 22.25
N VAL A 79 -10.40 -16.87 22.39
CA VAL A 79 -11.52 -15.99 21.97
C VAL A 79 -11.18 -15.12 20.76
N LEU A 80 -9.92 -15.10 20.32
CA LEU A 80 -9.41 -14.14 19.34
C LEU A 80 -10.25 -14.05 18.07
N MET A 81 -10.57 -15.19 17.45
CA MET A 81 -11.30 -15.22 16.18
C MET A 81 -12.77 -14.79 16.35
N ASP A 82 -13.39 -15.11 17.48
CA ASP A 82 -14.77 -14.68 17.77
C ASP A 82 -14.82 -13.16 17.97
N GLU A 83 -13.84 -12.60 18.68
CA GLU A 83 -13.76 -11.18 18.93
C GLU A 83 -13.41 -10.37 17.66
N LEU A 84 -12.54 -10.89 16.79
CA LEU A 84 -12.25 -10.30 15.47
C LEU A 84 -13.48 -10.33 14.53
N ASN A 85 -14.40 -11.26 14.74
CA ASN A 85 -15.65 -11.37 13.99
C ASN A 85 -16.84 -10.62 14.63
N SER A 86 -16.61 -9.92 15.74
CA SER A 86 -17.63 -9.12 16.41
C SER A 86 -18.31 -8.12 15.46
N LYS A 87 -19.61 -7.88 15.68
CA LYS A 87 -20.35 -6.80 15.01
C LYS A 87 -19.98 -5.42 15.55
N ASP A 88 -19.48 -5.37 16.79
CA ASP A 88 -18.99 -4.15 17.39
C ASP A 88 -17.58 -3.83 16.89
N TRP A 89 -17.49 -2.82 16.03
CA TRP A 89 -16.25 -2.39 15.40
C TRP A 89 -15.21 -1.90 16.41
N MET A 90 -15.61 -1.36 17.57
CA MET A 90 -14.66 -0.92 18.61
C MET A 90 -14.00 -2.13 19.26
N LYS A 91 -14.80 -3.16 19.57
CA LYS A 91 -14.28 -4.46 20.00
C LYS A 91 -13.33 -5.05 18.99
N VAL A 92 -13.64 -5.00 17.69
CA VAL A 92 -12.72 -5.48 16.64
C VAL A 92 -11.42 -4.67 16.63
N CYS A 93 -11.46 -3.35 16.76
CA CYS A 93 -10.23 -2.54 16.84
C CYS A 93 -9.36 -2.90 18.05
N GLY A 94 -9.97 -3.06 19.24
CA GLY A 94 -9.25 -3.51 20.43
C GLY A 94 -8.61 -4.88 20.21
N THR A 95 -9.36 -5.80 19.61
CA THR A 95 -8.90 -7.14 19.30
C THR A 95 -7.80 -7.16 18.24
N LEU A 96 -7.83 -6.26 17.25
CA LEU A 96 -6.74 -6.10 16.29
C LEU A 96 -5.45 -5.62 16.98
N ASN A 97 -5.53 -4.76 17.99
CA ASN A 97 -4.35 -4.40 18.79
C ASN A 97 -3.84 -5.59 19.61
N ASP A 98 -4.71 -6.42 20.16
CA ASP A 98 -4.28 -7.67 20.80
C ASP A 98 -3.66 -8.65 19.81
N LEU A 99 -4.21 -8.76 18.59
CA LEU A 99 -3.62 -9.55 17.50
C LEU A 99 -2.22 -9.03 17.14
N ARG A 100 -2.00 -7.72 17.09
CA ARG A 100 -0.67 -7.12 16.89
C ARG A 100 0.31 -7.55 17.98
N ARG A 101 -0.11 -7.48 19.24
CA ARG A 101 0.69 -7.93 20.39
C ARG A 101 1.00 -9.43 20.32
N MET A 102 0.02 -10.26 19.97
CA MET A 102 0.23 -11.70 19.78
C MET A 102 1.17 -11.99 18.62
N THR A 103 1.04 -11.26 17.52
CA THR A 103 1.88 -11.42 16.34
C THR A 103 3.35 -11.15 16.66
N LEU A 104 3.64 -10.08 17.40
CA LEU A 104 5.01 -9.68 17.73
C LEU A 104 5.63 -10.50 18.87
N HIS A 105 4.84 -10.85 19.89
CA HIS A 105 5.36 -11.45 21.14
C HIS A 105 5.04 -12.94 21.30
N HIS A 106 4.04 -13.45 20.59
CA HIS A 106 3.56 -14.84 20.70
C HIS A 106 3.23 -15.47 19.31
N PRO A 107 4.10 -15.30 18.28
CA PRO A 107 3.76 -15.65 16.89
C PRO A 107 3.41 -17.13 16.69
N SER A 108 4.00 -18.04 17.48
CA SER A 108 3.77 -19.48 17.39
C SER A 108 2.30 -19.88 17.57
N LEU A 109 1.53 -19.12 18.36
CA LEU A 109 0.11 -19.39 18.60
C LEU A 109 -0.76 -19.10 17.36
N LEU A 110 -0.32 -18.23 16.47
CA LEU A 110 -1.12 -17.74 15.33
C LEU A 110 -0.88 -18.52 14.03
N VAL A 111 0.22 -19.27 13.92
CA VAL A 111 0.63 -19.95 12.67
C VAL A 111 -0.50 -20.78 12.08
N GLN A 112 -1.19 -21.57 12.92
CA GLN A 112 -2.26 -22.49 12.49
C GLN A 112 -3.54 -21.79 12.03
N ILE A 113 -3.73 -20.52 12.38
CA ILE A 113 -4.93 -19.74 12.04
C ILE A 113 -4.63 -18.56 11.12
N LEU A 114 -3.41 -18.47 10.58
CA LEU A 114 -2.93 -17.28 9.86
C LEU A 114 -3.79 -16.93 8.64
N GLY A 115 -4.32 -17.93 7.93
CA GLY A 115 -5.27 -17.71 6.83
C GLY A 115 -6.61 -17.11 7.28
N ASN A 116 -7.14 -17.59 8.41
CA ASN A 116 -8.37 -17.06 9.01
C ASN A 116 -8.15 -15.62 9.51
N VAL A 117 -7.01 -15.37 10.17
CA VAL A 117 -6.59 -14.03 10.62
C VAL A 117 -6.47 -13.06 9.44
N THR A 118 -5.84 -13.48 8.35
CA THR A 118 -5.71 -12.67 7.14
C THR A 118 -7.08 -12.30 6.56
N THR A 119 -8.01 -13.25 6.54
CA THR A 119 -9.37 -13.03 6.04
C THR A 119 -10.12 -11.97 6.86
N VAL A 120 -10.04 -12.02 8.20
CA VAL A 120 -10.70 -11.02 9.06
C VAL A 120 -10.02 -9.65 8.99
N ILE A 121 -8.70 -9.59 8.81
CA ILE A 121 -7.97 -8.35 8.54
C ILE A 121 -8.45 -7.70 7.25
N VAL A 122 -8.54 -8.46 6.16
CA VAL A 122 -9.05 -7.96 4.87
C VAL A 122 -10.46 -7.39 5.01
N LYS A 123 -11.33 -8.08 5.75
CA LYS A 123 -12.68 -7.60 6.06
C LYS A 123 -12.65 -6.28 6.85
N ALA A 124 -11.81 -6.17 7.88
CA ALA A 124 -11.65 -4.96 8.67
C ALA A 124 -11.08 -3.79 7.83
N MET A 125 -10.13 -4.07 6.93
CA MET A 125 -9.51 -3.09 6.04
C MET A 125 -10.50 -2.49 5.05
N LYS A 126 -11.50 -3.27 4.60
CA LYS A 126 -12.59 -2.80 3.73
C LYS A 126 -13.59 -1.88 4.45
N SER A 127 -13.51 -1.74 5.78
CA SER A 127 -14.41 -0.88 6.54
C SER A 127 -14.29 0.60 6.14
N PRO A 128 -15.41 1.35 6.09
CA PRO A 128 -15.37 2.81 5.91
C PRO A 128 -14.85 3.54 7.16
N ARG A 129 -14.82 2.86 8.31
CA ARG A 129 -14.32 3.43 9.56
C ARG A 129 -12.80 3.49 9.52
N SER A 130 -12.26 4.70 9.52
CA SER A 130 -10.84 4.92 9.35
C SER A 130 -9.98 4.33 10.46
N ALA A 131 -10.49 4.28 11.70
CA ALA A 131 -9.79 3.63 12.79
C ALA A 131 -9.65 2.13 12.58
N LEU A 132 -10.75 1.44 12.26
CA LEU A 132 -10.71 0.00 11.97
C LEU A 132 -9.83 -0.32 10.74
N CYS A 133 -9.97 0.49 9.68
CA CYS A 133 -9.13 0.37 8.49
C CYS A 133 -7.65 0.52 8.83
N LYS A 134 -7.26 1.60 9.55
CA LYS A 134 -5.86 1.83 9.90
C LYS A 134 -5.30 0.74 10.82
N THR A 135 -6.01 0.38 11.89
CA THR A 135 -5.55 -0.65 12.83
C THR A 135 -5.37 -2.00 12.12
N SER A 136 -6.21 -2.34 11.13
CA SER A 136 -6.03 -3.55 10.33
C SER A 136 -4.81 -3.52 9.42
N ILE A 137 -4.45 -2.34 8.89
CA ILE A 137 -3.22 -2.15 8.11
C ILE A 137 -1.99 -2.28 9.02
N MET A 138 -2.01 -1.66 10.20
CA MET A 138 -0.94 -1.81 11.20
C MET A 138 -0.76 -3.28 11.60
N ALA A 139 -1.86 -4.02 11.78
CA ALA A 139 -1.82 -5.47 12.01
C ALA A 139 -1.20 -6.24 10.83
N SER A 140 -1.46 -5.82 9.59
CA SER A 140 -0.82 -6.41 8.41
C SER A 140 0.70 -6.19 8.43
N THR A 141 1.16 -4.99 8.79
CA THR A 141 2.59 -4.69 8.96
C THR A 141 3.26 -5.64 9.96
N ASP A 142 2.63 -5.85 11.12
CA ASP A 142 3.15 -6.74 12.16
C ASP A 142 3.16 -8.22 11.71
N ILE A 143 2.15 -8.63 10.95
CA ILE A 143 2.10 -9.97 10.32
C ILE A 143 3.22 -10.15 9.31
N PHE A 144 3.47 -9.17 8.43
CA PHE A 144 4.59 -9.26 7.50
C PHE A 144 5.93 -9.30 8.23
N HIS A 145 6.07 -8.56 9.32
CA HIS A 145 7.28 -8.61 10.13
C HIS A 145 7.53 -10.01 10.72
N SER A 146 6.50 -10.63 11.29
CA SER A 146 6.65 -11.87 12.07
C SER A 146 6.56 -13.14 11.21
N PHE A 147 5.77 -13.09 10.14
CA PHE A 147 5.42 -14.24 9.30
C PHE A 147 5.81 -14.09 7.83
N GLY A 148 6.46 -13.00 7.42
CA GLY A 148 6.73 -12.71 6.00
C GLY A 148 7.37 -13.88 5.23
N HIS A 149 8.38 -14.53 5.82
CA HIS A 149 9.10 -15.66 5.24
C HIS A 149 8.26 -16.94 5.05
N LEU A 150 7.16 -17.10 5.80
CA LEU A 150 6.29 -18.28 5.74
C LEU A 150 4.90 -18.00 5.18
N LEU A 151 4.53 -16.72 5.00
CA LEU A 151 3.16 -16.30 4.73
C LEU A 151 2.60 -16.98 3.47
N LEU A 152 3.30 -16.87 2.34
CA LEU A 152 2.88 -17.48 1.06
C LEU A 152 2.87 -19.00 1.07
N SER A 153 3.63 -19.65 1.95
CA SER A 153 3.59 -21.11 2.12
C SER A 153 2.52 -21.59 3.10
N THR A 154 1.95 -20.68 3.90
CA THR A 154 1.04 -21.02 5.00
C THR A 154 -0.41 -20.68 4.70
N ILE A 155 -0.66 -19.58 3.96
CA ILE A 155 -2.02 -19.14 3.63
C ILE A 155 -2.38 -19.49 2.19
N GLU A 156 -3.66 -19.75 1.95
CA GLU A 156 -4.16 -20.00 0.59
C GLU A 156 -3.87 -18.82 -0.35
N ASP A 157 -3.52 -19.11 -1.60
CA ASP A 157 -3.16 -18.12 -2.61
C ASP A 157 -4.18 -16.98 -2.73
N ASN A 158 -5.47 -17.33 -2.81
CA ASN A 158 -6.55 -16.35 -2.93
C ASN A 158 -6.66 -15.44 -1.69
N SER A 159 -6.33 -15.92 -0.50
CA SER A 159 -6.34 -15.11 0.72
C SER A 159 -5.23 -14.06 0.69
N PHE A 160 -4.03 -14.44 0.23
CA PHE A 160 -2.93 -13.48 0.05
C PHE A 160 -3.26 -12.45 -1.03
N ASP A 161 -3.78 -12.89 -2.17
CA ASP A 161 -4.11 -12.00 -3.30
C ASP A 161 -5.13 -10.93 -2.88
N GLN A 162 -6.10 -11.31 -2.04
CA GLN A 162 -7.05 -10.37 -1.46
C GLN A 162 -6.40 -9.36 -0.51
N LEU A 163 -5.46 -9.81 0.35
CA LEU A 163 -4.71 -8.92 1.24
C LEU A 163 -3.86 -7.93 0.44
N LEU A 164 -3.08 -8.43 -0.51
CA LEU A 164 -2.21 -7.62 -1.37
C LEU A 164 -3.03 -6.58 -2.15
N LEU A 165 -4.10 -6.99 -2.82
CA LEU A 165 -4.98 -6.06 -3.54
C LEU A 165 -5.56 -5.00 -2.60
N GLN A 166 -6.02 -5.38 -1.40
CA GLN A 166 -6.57 -4.38 -0.47
C GLN A 166 -5.50 -3.38 -0.02
N LEU A 167 -4.29 -3.82 0.32
CA LEU A 167 -3.21 -2.92 0.69
C LEU A 167 -2.85 -1.95 -0.44
N LEU A 168 -2.74 -2.44 -1.68
CA LEU A 168 -2.48 -1.61 -2.86
C LEU A 168 -3.59 -0.57 -3.08
N LEU A 169 -4.86 -0.97 -2.91
CA LEU A 169 -5.99 -0.04 -2.99
C LEU A 169 -5.95 1.01 -1.88
N LYS A 170 -5.57 0.62 -0.65
CA LYS A 170 -5.45 1.57 0.48
C LYS A 170 -4.27 2.52 0.33
N ALA A 171 -3.15 2.08 -0.25
CA ALA A 171 -2.02 2.92 -0.60
C ALA A 171 -2.32 3.87 -1.78
N SER A 172 -3.34 3.56 -2.60
CA SER A 172 -3.71 4.33 -3.79
C SER A 172 -4.78 5.42 -3.57
N GLN A 173 -5.22 5.64 -2.33
CA GLN A 173 -6.27 6.61 -2.00
C GLN A 173 -5.70 7.98 -1.60
N ASP A 174 -6.55 9.01 -1.57
CA ASP A 174 -6.13 10.38 -1.25
C ASP A 174 -6.08 10.70 0.27
N LYS A 175 -6.57 9.79 1.13
CA LYS A 175 -6.51 9.95 2.59
C LYS A 175 -5.12 9.61 3.13
N LYS A 176 -4.28 10.65 3.23
CA LYS A 176 -2.87 10.59 3.67
C LYS A 176 -2.61 9.63 4.85
N PHE A 177 -3.33 9.81 5.94
CA PHE A 177 -3.19 8.99 7.15
C PHE A 177 -3.40 7.48 6.97
N ILE A 178 -4.17 7.07 5.96
CA ILE A 178 -4.38 5.65 5.63
C ILE A 178 -3.39 5.20 4.55
N CYS A 179 -3.15 6.00 3.51
CA CYS A 179 -2.25 5.60 2.43
C CYS A 179 -0.81 5.47 2.92
N GLU A 180 -0.33 6.36 3.78
CA GLU A 180 1.02 6.26 4.37
C GLU A 180 1.17 4.99 5.22
N GLU A 181 0.14 4.60 5.96
CA GLU A 181 0.17 3.36 6.74
C GLU A 181 0.18 2.13 5.83
N ALA A 182 -0.58 2.15 4.73
CA ALA A 182 -0.60 1.07 3.75
C ALA A 182 0.73 0.96 2.98
N GLU A 183 1.38 2.08 2.67
CA GLU A 183 2.70 2.10 2.07
C GLU A 183 3.75 1.49 3.00
N LYS A 184 3.72 1.80 4.31
CA LYS A 184 4.59 1.15 5.30
C LYS A 184 4.37 -0.36 5.35
N ALA A 185 3.12 -0.81 5.28
CA ALA A 185 2.80 -2.23 5.26
C ALA A 185 3.35 -2.92 3.98
N LEU A 186 3.18 -2.29 2.81
CA LEU A 186 3.73 -2.78 1.54
C LEU A 186 5.27 -2.80 1.53
N GLU A 187 5.91 -1.80 2.12
CA GLU A 187 7.37 -1.78 2.28
C GLU A 187 7.82 -2.90 3.22
N LYS A 188 7.16 -3.08 4.36
CA LYS A 188 7.47 -4.17 5.30
C LYS A 188 7.33 -5.54 4.61
N MET A 189 6.25 -5.74 3.87
CA MET A 189 6.01 -6.93 3.04
C MET A 189 7.16 -7.18 2.06
N ALA A 190 7.54 -6.15 1.29
CA ALA A 190 8.59 -6.26 0.29
C ALA A 190 9.97 -6.61 0.86
N VAL A 191 10.25 -6.26 2.12
CA VAL A 191 11.57 -6.53 2.75
C VAL A 191 11.61 -7.78 3.62
N THR A 192 10.47 -8.37 3.99
CA THR A 192 10.44 -9.56 4.87
C THR A 192 9.99 -10.84 4.19
N MET A 193 9.29 -10.76 3.06
CA MET A 193 8.78 -11.94 2.36
C MET A 193 9.81 -12.56 1.43
N SER A 194 9.61 -13.85 1.12
CA SER A 194 10.42 -14.55 0.12
C SER A 194 10.29 -13.85 -1.24
N PRO A 195 11.41 -13.39 -1.83
CA PRO A 195 11.40 -12.41 -2.92
C PRO A 195 10.74 -12.92 -4.20
N ILE A 196 11.07 -14.14 -4.63
CA ILE A 196 10.60 -14.70 -5.90
C ILE A 196 9.06 -14.88 -5.92
N PRO A 197 8.45 -15.61 -4.96
CA PRO A 197 6.99 -15.72 -4.92
C PRO A 197 6.28 -14.37 -4.79
N LEU A 198 6.87 -13.42 -4.05
CA LEU A 198 6.28 -12.09 -3.92
C LEU A 198 6.31 -11.31 -5.25
N LEU A 199 7.42 -11.39 -6.00
CA LEU A 199 7.52 -10.75 -7.31
C LEU A 199 6.49 -11.30 -8.29
N GLU A 200 6.28 -12.62 -8.31
CA GLU A 200 5.25 -13.27 -9.15
C GLU A 200 3.86 -12.71 -8.85
N LYS A 201 3.52 -12.56 -7.55
CA LYS A 201 2.25 -11.95 -7.12
C LYS A 201 2.15 -10.48 -7.56
N LEU A 202 3.20 -9.69 -7.34
CA LEU A 202 3.23 -8.26 -7.66
C LEU A 202 3.20 -7.97 -9.16
N GLN A 203 3.75 -8.84 -10.01
CA GLN A 203 3.80 -8.66 -11.46
C GLN A 203 2.40 -8.46 -12.06
N SER A 204 1.39 -9.16 -11.54
CA SER A 204 -0.02 -9.00 -11.96
C SER A 204 -0.57 -7.59 -11.70
N TYR A 205 -0.07 -6.91 -10.67
CA TYR A 205 -0.48 -5.56 -10.29
C TYR A 205 0.36 -4.47 -10.93
N ALA A 206 1.60 -4.76 -11.32
CA ALA A 206 2.43 -3.85 -12.09
C ALA A 206 1.80 -3.49 -13.44
N ASN A 207 0.91 -4.34 -13.99
CA ASN A 207 0.19 -4.09 -15.24
C ASN A 207 -1.32 -3.81 -15.04
N HIS A 208 -1.72 -3.43 -13.83
CA HIS A 208 -3.11 -3.16 -13.47
C HIS A 208 -3.74 -1.95 -14.22
N ALA A 209 -5.05 -1.97 -14.49
CA ALA A 209 -5.71 -0.87 -15.20
C ALA A 209 -5.68 0.46 -14.42
N ASN A 210 -5.80 0.41 -13.09
CA ASN A 210 -5.69 1.58 -12.22
C ASN A 210 -4.22 2.04 -12.09
N LEU A 211 -3.93 3.26 -12.56
CA LEU A 211 -2.58 3.84 -12.57
C LEU A 211 -1.95 3.88 -11.17
N ARG A 212 -2.72 4.25 -10.14
CA ARG A 212 -2.20 4.38 -8.77
C ARG A 212 -1.82 3.02 -8.19
N VAL A 213 -2.64 1.99 -8.45
CA VAL A 213 -2.34 0.60 -8.04
C VAL A 213 -1.06 0.11 -8.72
N ARG A 214 -0.90 0.35 -10.03
CA ARG A 214 0.35 0.01 -10.73
C ARG A 214 1.56 0.66 -10.10
N ALA A 215 1.49 1.96 -9.83
CA ALA A 215 2.60 2.68 -9.22
C ALA A 215 2.96 2.12 -7.84
N LYS A 216 1.98 1.79 -6.99
CA LYS A 216 2.25 1.18 -5.67
C LYS A 216 2.82 -0.24 -5.80
N ALA A 217 2.37 -1.02 -6.78
CA ALA A 217 2.95 -2.34 -7.06
C ALA A 217 4.39 -2.22 -7.56
N ALA A 218 4.68 -1.31 -8.49
CA ALA A 218 6.02 -1.05 -9.00
C ALA A 218 6.99 -0.63 -7.88
N VAL A 219 6.56 0.23 -6.97
CA VAL A 219 7.34 0.62 -5.78
C VAL A 219 7.62 -0.58 -4.88
N ALA A 220 6.61 -1.41 -4.58
CA ALA A 220 6.81 -2.63 -3.79
C ALA A 220 7.77 -3.63 -4.47
N MET A 221 7.66 -3.81 -5.79
CA MET A 221 8.61 -4.64 -6.56
C MET A 221 10.02 -4.09 -6.47
N SER A 222 10.21 -2.78 -6.64
CA SER A 222 11.51 -2.13 -6.55
C SER A 222 12.16 -2.33 -5.18
N LYS A 223 11.38 -2.22 -4.10
CA LYS A 223 11.85 -2.52 -2.75
C LYS A 223 12.23 -3.98 -2.57
N CYS A 224 11.44 -4.90 -3.10
CA CYS A 224 11.72 -6.35 -3.08
C CYS A 224 13.06 -6.65 -3.78
N VAL A 225 13.24 -6.13 -5.01
CA VAL A 225 14.48 -6.29 -5.79
C VAL A 225 15.70 -5.73 -5.07
N SER A 226 15.58 -4.59 -4.39
CA SER A 226 16.70 -3.96 -3.67
C SER A 226 17.28 -4.79 -2.52
N LYS A 227 16.64 -5.91 -2.17
CA LYS A 227 17.09 -6.85 -1.13
C LYS A 227 17.53 -8.21 -1.67
N MET A 228 17.40 -8.41 -2.98
CA MET A 228 17.80 -9.66 -3.61
C MET A 228 19.31 -9.70 -3.79
N SER A 229 19.90 -10.87 -3.60
CA SER A 229 21.24 -11.15 -4.10
C SER A 229 21.19 -11.42 -5.60
N ILE A 230 22.36 -11.43 -6.23
CA ILE A 230 22.47 -11.75 -7.65
C ILE A 230 21.92 -13.13 -7.98
N GLU A 231 22.09 -14.13 -7.11
CA GLU A 231 21.58 -15.49 -7.31
C GLU A 231 20.05 -15.50 -7.39
N VAL A 232 19.40 -14.73 -6.51
CA VAL A 232 17.93 -14.60 -6.50
C VAL A 232 17.42 -13.88 -7.73
N ILE A 233 18.11 -12.81 -8.18
CA ILE A 233 17.74 -12.11 -9.42
C ILE A 233 17.92 -13.01 -10.64
N LYS A 234 18.98 -13.83 -10.67
CA LYS A 234 19.19 -14.83 -11.73
C LYS A 234 18.11 -15.89 -11.74
N GLU A 235 17.73 -16.40 -10.57
CA GLU A 235 16.67 -17.40 -10.41
C GLU A 235 15.31 -16.86 -10.89
N PHE A 236 14.98 -15.62 -10.53
CA PHE A 236 13.79 -14.95 -11.06
C PHE A 236 13.89 -14.65 -12.57
N GLY A 237 15.09 -14.30 -13.02
CA GLY A 237 15.42 -13.98 -14.41
C GLY A 237 15.59 -12.48 -14.64
N PHE A 238 16.82 -12.07 -14.95
CA PHE A 238 17.15 -10.69 -15.32
C PHE A 238 16.27 -10.15 -16.45
N ALA A 239 16.02 -10.96 -17.49
CA ALA A 239 15.22 -10.58 -18.63
C ALA A 239 13.76 -10.26 -18.25
N THR A 240 13.15 -11.13 -17.44
CA THR A 240 11.78 -10.95 -16.93
C THR A 240 11.65 -9.66 -16.14
N LEU A 241 12.59 -9.42 -15.22
CA LEU A 241 12.57 -8.24 -14.38
C LEU A 241 12.82 -6.96 -15.21
N LEU A 242 13.72 -7.03 -16.20
CA LEU A 242 13.99 -5.93 -17.12
C LEU A 242 12.76 -5.59 -17.96
N GLN A 243 12.03 -6.59 -18.46
CA GLN A 243 10.79 -6.40 -19.24
C GLN A 243 9.73 -5.67 -18.42
N VAL A 244 9.47 -6.13 -17.19
CA VAL A 244 8.51 -5.47 -16.30
C VAL A 244 8.92 -4.03 -16.02
N ALA A 245 10.19 -3.79 -15.67
CA ALA A 245 10.66 -2.43 -15.41
C ALA A 245 10.59 -1.51 -16.65
N ALA A 246 10.93 -2.03 -17.83
CA ALA A 246 10.89 -1.28 -19.07
C ALA A 246 9.46 -0.85 -19.45
N GLU A 247 8.45 -1.69 -19.20
CA GLU A 247 7.04 -1.33 -19.39
C GLU A 247 6.63 -0.15 -18.48
N GLN A 248 7.12 -0.14 -17.24
CA GLN A 248 6.81 0.90 -16.26
C GLN A 248 7.54 2.24 -16.50
N LEU A 249 8.60 2.27 -17.31
CA LEU A 249 9.34 3.52 -17.61
C LEU A 249 8.48 4.59 -18.30
N ASN A 250 7.43 4.16 -19.01
CA ASN A 250 6.50 5.04 -19.70
C ASN A 250 5.17 5.19 -18.94
N ASP A 251 5.11 4.77 -17.69
CA ASP A 251 3.90 4.95 -16.88
C ASP A 251 3.54 6.43 -16.74
N ARG A 252 2.26 6.73 -16.54
CA ARG A 252 1.77 8.10 -16.34
C ARG A 252 2.18 8.66 -14.99
N LEU A 253 2.32 7.83 -13.96
CA LEU A 253 2.70 8.28 -12.62
C LEU A 253 4.22 8.31 -12.42
N PRO A 254 4.78 9.38 -11.83
CA PRO A 254 6.21 9.50 -11.59
C PRO A 254 6.75 8.41 -10.67
N GLU A 255 6.01 7.99 -9.64
CA GLU A 255 6.49 6.99 -8.69
C GLU A 255 6.73 5.63 -9.36
N ALA A 256 5.91 5.25 -10.35
CA ALA A 256 6.10 4.03 -11.14
C ALA A 256 7.40 4.11 -11.97
N ARG A 257 7.63 5.26 -12.63
CA ARG A 257 8.83 5.48 -13.45
C ARG A 257 10.11 5.50 -12.61
N GLU A 258 10.06 6.08 -11.42
CA GLU A 258 11.18 6.12 -10.48
C GLU A 258 11.50 4.71 -9.94
N ALA A 259 10.46 3.95 -9.55
CA ALA A 259 10.62 2.56 -9.14
C ALA A 259 11.24 1.69 -10.25
N ALA A 260 10.80 1.89 -11.51
CA ALA A 260 11.35 1.21 -12.67
C ALA A 260 12.84 1.51 -12.90
N ARG A 261 13.25 2.79 -12.80
CA ARG A 261 14.66 3.19 -12.88
C ARG A 261 15.49 2.50 -11.79
N SER A 262 14.99 2.47 -10.56
CA SER A 262 15.68 1.78 -9.45
C SER A 262 15.85 0.28 -9.69
N VAL A 263 14.84 -0.39 -10.27
CA VAL A 263 14.96 -1.81 -10.66
C VAL A 263 16.01 -2.01 -11.75
N ILE A 264 16.00 -1.17 -12.78
CA ILE A 264 16.97 -1.23 -13.89
C ILE A 264 18.40 -1.02 -13.39
N LEU A 265 18.61 -0.05 -12.50
CA LEU A 265 19.92 0.19 -11.89
C LEU A 265 20.38 -0.99 -11.02
N SER A 266 19.47 -1.64 -10.31
CA SER A 266 19.77 -2.84 -9.51
C SER A 266 20.18 -4.02 -10.42
N ILE A 267 19.42 -4.25 -11.49
CA ILE A 267 19.75 -5.26 -12.51
C ILE A 267 21.13 -5.00 -13.12
N HIS A 268 21.39 -3.77 -13.55
CA HIS A 268 22.66 -3.40 -14.18
C HIS A 268 23.85 -3.55 -13.22
N GLY A 269 23.67 -3.13 -11.96
CA GLY A 269 24.69 -3.29 -10.92
C GLY A 269 25.10 -4.75 -10.75
N GLU A 270 24.11 -5.64 -10.61
CA GLU A 270 24.39 -7.08 -10.44
C GLU A 270 24.89 -7.75 -11.73
N PHE A 271 24.37 -7.36 -12.90
CA PHE A 271 24.86 -7.84 -14.19
C PHE A 271 26.35 -7.49 -14.42
N SER A 272 26.75 -6.28 -14.03
CA SER A 272 28.15 -5.81 -14.13
C SER A 272 29.06 -6.54 -13.14
N ASN A 273 28.55 -6.88 -11.94
CA ASN A 273 29.27 -7.67 -10.95
C ASN A 273 29.55 -9.09 -11.47
N ASP A 274 28.55 -9.73 -12.09
CA ASP A 274 28.66 -11.11 -12.59
C ASP A 274 29.69 -11.27 -13.69
N SER A 275 29.78 -10.26 -14.55
CA SER A 275 30.65 -10.24 -15.72
C SER A 275 32.08 -9.81 -15.39
N ASN A 276 32.39 -9.53 -14.11
CA ASN A 276 33.67 -8.98 -13.63
C ASN A 276 34.09 -7.65 -14.27
N LEU A 277 33.17 -6.91 -14.89
CA LEU A 277 33.44 -5.72 -15.70
C LEU A 277 33.64 -4.43 -14.87
N LYS A 278 34.24 -4.53 -13.68
CA LYS A 278 34.37 -3.43 -12.70
C LYS A 278 35.66 -2.60 -12.81
N ASN A 279 36.53 -2.88 -13.79
CA ASN A 279 37.78 -2.15 -13.98
C ASN A 279 37.62 -0.99 -14.98
N ASP A 280 38.30 0.14 -14.74
CA ASP A 280 38.17 1.39 -15.52
C ASP A 280 38.49 1.24 -17.02
N GLU A 281 39.26 0.23 -17.43
CA GLU A 281 39.56 -0.07 -18.85
C GLU A 281 38.47 -0.91 -19.56
N GLU A 282 37.55 -1.53 -18.82
CA GLU A 282 36.48 -2.42 -19.35
C GLU A 282 35.11 -1.75 -19.44
N SER A 283 35.02 -0.46 -19.10
CA SER A 283 33.76 0.33 -19.11
C SER A 283 33.05 0.32 -20.47
N SER A 284 33.80 0.33 -21.58
CA SER A 284 33.22 0.22 -22.94
C SER A 284 32.61 -1.16 -23.20
N ALA A 285 33.27 -2.24 -22.76
CA ALA A 285 32.79 -3.60 -22.94
C ALA A 285 31.56 -3.88 -22.06
N ALA A 286 31.51 -3.32 -20.85
CA ALA A 286 30.34 -3.33 -19.98
C ALA A 286 29.13 -2.66 -20.63
N ALA A 287 29.34 -1.47 -21.19
CA ALA A 287 28.29 -0.73 -21.88
C ALA A 287 27.76 -1.48 -23.12
N GLU A 288 28.64 -2.09 -23.92
CA GLU A 288 28.25 -2.89 -25.10
C GLU A 288 27.50 -4.17 -24.71
N SER A 289 27.96 -4.85 -23.66
CA SER A 289 27.31 -6.04 -23.11
C SER A 289 25.90 -5.73 -22.59
N TRP A 290 25.76 -4.64 -21.82
CA TRP A 290 24.45 -4.16 -21.35
C TRP A 290 23.52 -3.75 -22.49
N GLN A 291 24.03 -3.01 -23.48
CA GLN A 291 23.27 -2.62 -24.67
C GLN A 291 22.77 -3.85 -25.44
N SER A 292 23.62 -4.86 -25.61
CA SER A 292 23.28 -6.13 -26.26
C SER A 292 22.21 -6.89 -25.48
N PHE A 293 22.35 -6.95 -24.15
CA PHE A 293 21.36 -7.56 -23.27
C PHE A 293 19.99 -6.87 -23.37
N CYS A 294 19.97 -5.53 -23.36
CA CYS A 294 18.74 -4.75 -23.54
C CYS A 294 18.10 -5.03 -24.91
N SER A 295 18.89 -5.00 -25.99
CA SER A 295 18.40 -5.23 -27.35
C SER A 295 17.90 -6.65 -27.59
N ALA A 296 18.45 -7.65 -26.89
CA ALA A 296 18.00 -9.04 -26.99
C ALA A 296 16.65 -9.29 -26.27
N ASN A 297 16.35 -8.52 -25.22
CA ASN A 297 15.21 -8.78 -24.33
C ASN A 297 14.06 -7.77 -24.43
N LEU A 298 14.26 -6.63 -25.11
CA LEU A 298 13.30 -5.53 -25.20
C LEU A 298 13.07 -5.07 -26.65
N PRO A 299 11.87 -4.54 -26.97
CA PRO A 299 11.63 -3.83 -28.23
C PRO A 299 12.61 -2.65 -28.42
N PRO A 300 12.99 -2.28 -29.67
CA PRO A 300 14.06 -1.32 -29.94
C PRO A 300 13.94 0.02 -29.18
N ILE A 301 12.73 0.58 -29.06
CA ILE A 301 12.48 1.85 -28.38
C ILE A 301 12.70 1.74 -26.86
N LEU A 302 12.27 0.63 -26.26
CA LEU A 302 12.47 0.37 -24.84
C LEU A 302 13.94 0.04 -24.55
N ALA A 303 14.58 -0.77 -25.40
CA ALA A 303 16.00 -1.10 -25.28
C ALA A 303 16.87 0.17 -25.25
N GLN A 304 16.63 1.11 -26.16
CA GLN A 304 17.38 2.37 -26.20
C GLN A 304 17.10 3.25 -24.97
N SER A 305 15.85 3.31 -24.51
CA SER A 305 15.47 4.06 -23.31
C SER A 305 16.13 3.49 -22.05
N VAL A 306 16.15 2.17 -21.90
CA VAL A 306 16.74 1.45 -20.77
C VAL A 306 18.25 1.58 -20.77
N ALA A 307 18.90 1.40 -21.93
CA ALA A 307 20.35 1.52 -22.04
C ALA A 307 20.87 2.89 -21.59
N LYS A 308 20.13 3.98 -21.88
CA LYS A 308 20.49 5.34 -21.46
C LYS A 308 20.36 5.60 -19.96
N ILE A 309 19.61 4.80 -19.21
CA ILE A 309 19.37 5.05 -17.77
C ILE A 309 20.64 4.87 -16.95
N VAL A 310 21.50 3.94 -17.34
CA VAL A 310 22.77 3.63 -16.67
C VAL A 310 23.93 4.48 -17.15
N SER A 311 23.73 5.29 -18.20
CA SER A 311 24.73 6.22 -18.76
C SER A 311 24.64 7.64 -18.17
N LEU A 312 23.69 7.88 -17.26
CA LEU A 312 23.40 9.17 -16.62
C LEU A 312 23.95 9.20 -15.20
#